data_AF-A0A8S1XTG1-F1
#
_entry.id   AF-A0A8S1XTG1-F1
#
_cell.length_a   1.000
_cell.length_b   1.000
_cell.length_c   1.000
_cell.angle_alpha   90.00
_cell.angle_beta   90.00
_cell.angle_gamma   90.00
#
_symmetry.space_group_name_H-M   'P 1'
#
loop_
_entity.id
_entity.type
_entity.pdbx_description
1 polymer ?
#
loop_
_entity_poly.entity_id
_entity_poly.type
_entity_poly.pdbx_seq_one_letter_code
_entity_poly.pdbx_strand_id
1 'polypeptide(L)'
;MSKPLTSTLIAQKAKTEALYSIKSLNLWGNDLDDISIIERLPNLEVLSLSVNRITTLADIAKCKNIKELYLRKNNISSITELQFLQQLPKLKVLWLQENPIADHPNYRDAVICNSSTLEKLDDVVISQQDRANAQQQLQYGISQSPPTKIQKVEEEMAQYVEVIKPNQYSPNNGGGRYSNQREQQTNQQRQSLQQMQPFHQQQQQQQFYQQQQQQLQREREQQQQQQQYLQQQQIQQQIQQQQQSQLFLQQQQQQQQIQRQVVKSEYADEERNSNILCAILSLLKELDKPTLEVVQREVYDKLQQYQE
;
A
#
# COMPACT_ATOMS: atom_id res chain seq x y z
N MET A 1 -22.69 5.75 -33.23
CA MET A 1 -22.16 4.81 -34.24
C MET A 1 -20.76 4.44 -33.79
N SER A 2 -20.45 3.14 -33.79
CA SER A 2 -19.10 2.66 -33.48
C SER A 2 -18.15 2.99 -34.62
N LYS A 3 -16.90 3.31 -34.30
CA LYS A 3 -15.86 3.69 -35.27
C LYS A 3 -14.66 2.77 -35.07
N PRO A 4 -14.59 1.66 -35.82
CA PRO A 4 -13.47 0.73 -35.74
C PRO A 4 -12.22 1.31 -36.38
N LEU A 5 -11.07 0.90 -35.86
CA LEU A 5 -9.77 1.14 -36.49
C LEU A 5 -9.65 0.29 -37.76
N THR A 6 -9.49 0.94 -38.91
CA THR A 6 -9.34 0.26 -40.20
C THR A 6 -7.89 0.15 -40.63
N SER A 7 -7.58 -0.85 -41.47
CA SER A 7 -6.25 -1.00 -42.07
C SER A 7 -5.84 0.22 -42.90
N THR A 8 -6.80 0.88 -43.55
CA THR A 8 -6.57 2.11 -44.32
C THR A 8 -6.14 3.27 -43.42
N LEU A 9 -6.75 3.43 -42.25
CA LEU A 9 -6.37 4.47 -41.29
C LEU A 9 -4.99 4.17 -40.70
N ILE A 10 -4.69 2.90 -40.40
CA ILE A 10 -3.35 2.49 -39.95
C ILE A 10 -2.32 2.83 -41.03
N ALA A 11 -2.55 2.45 -42.28
CA ALA A 11 -1.62 2.70 -43.37
C ALA A 11 -1.40 4.20 -43.60
N GLN A 12 -2.46 5.01 -43.48
CA GLN A 12 -2.36 6.46 -43.55
C GLN A 12 -1.53 7.04 -42.41
N LYS A 13 -1.76 6.61 -41.16
CA LYS A 13 -1.08 7.15 -39.97
C LYS A 13 0.37 6.67 -39.87
N ALA A 14 0.64 5.41 -40.21
CA ALA A 14 1.96 4.81 -40.18
C ALA A 14 2.77 5.05 -41.47
N LYS A 15 2.14 5.58 -42.53
CA LYS A 15 2.72 5.78 -43.88
C LYS A 15 3.29 4.49 -44.48
N THR A 16 2.68 3.35 -44.16
CA THR A 16 3.11 2.04 -44.64
C THR A 16 1.95 1.05 -44.63
N GLU A 17 1.85 0.22 -45.66
CA GLU A 17 0.90 -0.89 -45.70
C GLU A 17 1.45 -2.13 -44.99
N ALA A 18 2.75 -2.16 -44.73
CA ALA A 18 3.45 -3.26 -44.07
C ALA A 18 3.24 -3.22 -42.55
N LEU A 19 2.14 -3.83 -42.08
CA LEU A 19 1.76 -3.92 -40.66
C LEU A 19 2.89 -4.42 -39.73
N TYR A 20 3.71 -5.35 -40.21
CA TYR A 20 4.84 -5.92 -39.47
C TYR A 20 5.97 -4.91 -39.21
N SER A 21 6.07 -3.83 -39.99
CA SER A 21 7.13 -2.83 -39.85
C SER A 21 6.78 -1.73 -38.83
N ILE A 22 5.51 -1.66 -38.41
CA ILE A 22 5.01 -0.57 -37.57
C ILE A 22 5.47 -0.76 -36.13
N LYS A 23 6.33 0.16 -35.67
CA LYS A 23 6.79 0.23 -34.27
C LYS A 23 6.10 1.30 -33.45
N SER A 24 5.64 2.37 -34.08
CA SER A 24 4.96 3.48 -33.42
C SER A 24 3.72 3.84 -34.19
N LEU A 25 2.59 3.98 -33.49
CA LEU A 25 1.32 4.32 -34.09
C LEU A 25 0.62 5.40 -33.25
N ASN A 26 0.31 6.53 -33.90
CA ASN A 26 -0.41 7.64 -33.30
C ASN A 26 -1.85 7.69 -33.84
N LEU A 27 -2.80 7.41 -32.96
CA LEU A 27 -4.24 7.41 -33.21
C LEU A 27 -4.97 8.39 -32.28
N TRP A 28 -4.29 9.46 -31.87
CA TRP A 28 -4.89 10.52 -31.06
C TRP A 28 -6.12 11.15 -31.75
N GLY A 29 -7.22 11.30 -31.02
CA GLY A 29 -8.39 12.09 -31.45
C GLY A 29 -9.16 11.48 -32.62
N ASN A 30 -9.33 10.15 -32.68
CA ASN A 30 -9.99 9.49 -33.81
C ASN A 30 -11.39 8.94 -33.48
N ASP A 31 -11.94 9.19 -32.28
CA ASP A 31 -13.24 8.66 -31.82
C ASP A 31 -13.35 7.12 -31.91
N LEU A 32 -12.21 6.40 -31.82
CA LEU A 32 -12.17 4.95 -31.96
C LEU A 32 -12.80 4.26 -30.75
N ASP A 33 -13.55 3.19 -31.00
CA ASP A 33 -14.08 2.31 -29.94
C ASP A 33 -13.75 0.82 -30.13
N ASP A 34 -13.44 0.40 -31.36
CA ASP A 34 -12.89 -0.92 -31.68
C ASP A 34 -11.48 -0.78 -32.26
N ILE A 35 -10.52 -1.44 -31.60
CA ILE A 35 -9.10 -1.46 -31.98
C ILE A 35 -8.59 -2.88 -32.22
N SER A 36 -9.46 -3.87 -32.36
CA SER A 36 -9.12 -5.30 -32.50
C SER A 36 -8.02 -5.57 -33.52
N ILE A 37 -7.98 -4.83 -34.63
CA ILE A 37 -6.98 -4.95 -35.70
C ILE A 37 -5.52 -4.76 -35.22
N ILE A 38 -5.27 -4.12 -34.08
CA ILE A 38 -3.90 -3.92 -33.55
C ILE A 38 -3.20 -5.23 -33.21
N GLU A 39 -3.95 -6.32 -33.01
CA GLU A 39 -3.38 -7.66 -32.81
C GLU A 39 -2.50 -8.12 -33.99
N ARG A 40 -2.70 -7.52 -35.17
CA ARG A 40 -1.92 -7.76 -36.39
C ARG A 40 -0.63 -6.93 -36.46
N LEU A 41 -0.29 -6.17 -35.41
CA LEU A 41 0.90 -5.31 -35.31
C LEU A 41 1.91 -5.91 -34.30
N PRO A 42 2.59 -7.02 -34.63
CA PRO A 42 3.40 -7.78 -33.66
C PRO A 42 4.61 -6.99 -33.12
N ASN A 43 5.08 -5.99 -33.86
CA ASN A 43 6.27 -5.20 -33.52
C ASN A 43 5.93 -3.81 -32.94
N LEU A 44 4.66 -3.57 -32.58
CA LEU A 44 4.25 -2.29 -32.03
C LEU A 44 4.86 -2.08 -30.64
N GLU A 45 5.61 -0.98 -30.49
CA GLU A 45 6.31 -0.58 -29.26
C GLU A 45 5.67 0.65 -28.61
N VAL A 46 5.15 1.58 -29.41
CA VAL A 46 4.56 2.84 -28.93
C VAL A 46 3.16 3.02 -29.52
N LEU A 47 2.15 3.15 -28.67
CA LEU A 47 0.76 3.31 -29.09
C LEU A 47 0.12 4.50 -28.40
N SER A 48 -0.30 5.49 -29.18
CA SER A 48 -1.10 6.62 -28.69
C SER A 48 -2.55 6.48 -29.14
N LEU A 49 -3.43 6.32 -28.16
CA LEU A 49 -4.88 6.19 -28.30
C LEU A 49 -5.62 7.24 -27.47
N SER A 50 -4.95 8.32 -27.07
CA SER A 50 -5.61 9.33 -26.24
C SER A 50 -6.71 10.07 -27.02
N VAL A 51 -7.75 10.52 -26.32
CA VAL A 51 -8.94 11.17 -26.90
C VAL A 51 -9.64 10.22 -27.90
N ASN A 52 -10.02 9.04 -27.42
CA ASN A 52 -10.85 8.08 -28.12
C ASN A 52 -11.97 7.60 -27.19
N ARG A 53 -12.62 6.48 -27.49
CA ARG A 53 -13.75 5.91 -26.75
C ARG A 53 -13.47 4.46 -26.33
N ILE A 54 -12.20 4.15 -26.08
CA ILE A 54 -11.75 2.81 -25.70
C ILE A 54 -12.29 2.48 -24.31
N THR A 55 -12.93 1.31 -24.17
CA THR A 55 -13.54 0.85 -22.92
C THR A 55 -12.77 -0.31 -22.28
N THR A 56 -11.93 -1.02 -23.05
CA THR A 56 -11.22 -2.23 -22.62
C THR A 56 -9.76 -2.25 -23.06
N LEU A 57 -8.91 -2.93 -22.28
CA LEU A 57 -7.50 -3.17 -22.58
C LEU A 57 -7.24 -4.54 -23.25
N ALA A 58 -8.28 -5.35 -23.48
CA ALA A 58 -8.16 -6.73 -23.93
C ALA A 58 -7.38 -6.89 -25.26
N ASP A 59 -7.66 -6.05 -26.25
CA ASP A 59 -6.96 -6.11 -27.55
C ASP A 59 -5.50 -5.65 -27.45
N ILE A 60 -5.23 -4.69 -26.56
CA ILE A 60 -3.88 -4.18 -26.33
C ILE A 60 -3.02 -5.26 -25.68
N ALA A 61 -3.60 -6.10 -24.82
CA ALA A 61 -2.92 -7.22 -24.15
C ALA A 61 -2.24 -8.21 -25.12
N LYS A 62 -2.71 -8.28 -26.37
CA LYS A 62 -2.13 -9.13 -27.42
C LYS A 62 -0.79 -8.59 -27.94
N CYS A 63 -0.52 -7.30 -27.79
CA CYS A 63 0.67 -6.62 -28.30
C CYS A 63 1.84 -6.68 -27.30
N LYS A 64 2.56 -7.81 -27.25
CA LYS A 64 3.61 -8.11 -26.24
C LYS A 64 4.83 -7.18 -26.26
N ASN A 65 5.02 -6.41 -27.34
CA ASN A 65 6.17 -5.54 -27.51
C ASN A 65 5.93 -4.08 -27.07
N ILE A 66 4.72 -3.74 -26.62
CA ILE A 66 4.39 -2.38 -26.18
C ILE A 66 5.28 -1.98 -24.99
N LYS A 67 5.91 -0.82 -25.13
CA LYS A 67 6.73 -0.13 -24.13
C LYS A 67 6.05 1.13 -23.61
N GLU A 68 5.36 1.85 -24.49
CA GLU A 68 4.67 3.09 -24.17
C GLU A 68 3.22 3.07 -24.65
N LEU A 69 2.30 3.34 -23.74
CA LEU A 69 0.86 3.32 -24.00
C LEU A 69 0.19 4.58 -23.48
N TYR A 70 -0.44 5.34 -24.38
CA TYR A 70 -1.12 6.59 -24.05
C TYR A 70 -2.63 6.48 -24.27
N LEU A 71 -3.40 6.38 -23.19
CA LEU A 71 -4.85 6.18 -23.19
C LEU A 71 -5.62 7.31 -22.52
N ARG A 72 -5.03 8.51 -22.35
CA ARG A 72 -5.70 9.65 -21.71
C ARG A 72 -7.03 9.97 -22.39
N LYS A 73 -8.05 10.33 -21.61
CA LYS A 73 -9.38 10.72 -22.12
C LYS A 73 -10.03 9.62 -22.98
N ASN A 74 -10.27 8.47 -22.35
CA ASN A 74 -11.01 7.33 -22.88
C ASN A 74 -12.09 6.91 -21.87
N ASN A 75 -12.73 5.76 -22.08
CA ASN A 75 -13.89 5.29 -21.31
C ASN A 75 -13.59 4.02 -20.50
N ILE A 76 -12.34 3.81 -20.08
CA ILE A 76 -11.94 2.67 -19.25
C ILE A 76 -12.43 2.93 -17.82
N SER A 77 -13.38 2.13 -17.34
CA SER A 77 -14.05 2.37 -16.06
C SER A 77 -13.80 1.31 -15.00
N SER A 78 -13.60 0.05 -15.40
CA SER A 78 -13.47 -1.05 -14.45
C SER A 78 -12.02 -1.31 -14.05
N ILE A 79 -11.79 -1.48 -12.74
CA ILE A 79 -10.49 -1.89 -12.20
C ILE A 79 -10.04 -3.26 -12.73
N THR A 80 -10.99 -4.12 -13.12
CA THR A 80 -10.71 -5.44 -13.69
C THR A 80 -9.97 -5.35 -15.02
N GLU A 81 -10.10 -4.25 -15.76
CA GLU A 81 -9.37 -4.06 -17.02
C GLU A 81 -7.85 -4.01 -16.82
N LEU A 82 -7.39 -3.64 -15.62
CA LEU A 82 -5.96 -3.59 -15.32
C LEU A 82 -5.29 -4.95 -15.34
N GLN A 83 -6.03 -6.06 -15.17
CA GLN A 83 -5.47 -7.40 -15.25
C GLN A 83 -4.80 -7.69 -16.60
N PHE A 84 -5.26 -7.03 -17.66
CA PHE A 84 -4.67 -7.14 -19.00
C PHE A 84 -3.26 -6.56 -19.09
N LEU A 85 -2.87 -5.66 -18.17
CA LEU A 85 -1.52 -5.10 -18.11
C LEU A 85 -0.48 -6.16 -17.73
N GLN A 86 -0.87 -7.22 -17.01
CA GLN A 86 0.03 -8.33 -16.67
C GLN A 86 0.56 -9.05 -17.92
N GLN A 87 -0.16 -8.92 -19.03
CA GLN A 87 0.17 -9.55 -20.29
C GLN A 87 1.12 -8.71 -21.16
N LEU A 88 1.57 -7.55 -20.68
CA LEU A 88 2.45 -6.61 -21.37
C LEU A 88 3.83 -6.56 -20.69
N PRO A 89 4.73 -7.52 -20.95
CA PRO A 89 5.98 -7.69 -20.21
C PRO A 89 7.05 -6.62 -20.48
N LYS A 90 6.80 -5.69 -21.42
CA LYS A 90 7.74 -4.63 -21.79
C LYS A 90 7.22 -3.23 -21.50
N LEU A 91 6.03 -3.12 -20.90
CA LEU A 91 5.39 -1.83 -20.67
C LEU A 91 6.16 -1.04 -19.61
N LYS A 92 6.60 0.16 -19.97
CA LYS A 92 7.39 1.07 -19.12
C LYS A 92 6.64 2.37 -18.82
N VAL A 93 5.87 2.88 -19.78
CA VAL A 93 5.14 4.15 -19.64
C VAL A 93 3.67 3.94 -19.95
N LEU A 94 2.81 4.35 -19.02
CA LEU A 94 1.36 4.25 -19.14
C LEU A 94 0.71 5.58 -18.78
N TRP A 95 -0.24 6.02 -19.60
CA TRP A 95 -1.10 7.17 -19.32
C TRP A 95 -2.55 6.75 -19.41
N LEU A 96 -3.30 7.01 -18.35
CA LEU A 96 -4.69 6.61 -18.17
C LEU A 96 -5.51 7.73 -17.49
N GLN A 97 -4.92 8.90 -17.19
CA GLN A 97 -5.67 10.08 -16.74
C GLN A 97 -6.89 10.38 -17.62
N GLU A 98 -7.89 11.06 -17.03
CA GLU A 98 -9.17 11.35 -17.71
C GLU A 98 -9.91 10.10 -18.22
N ASN A 99 -9.65 8.94 -17.62
CA ASN A 99 -10.54 7.79 -17.70
C ASN A 99 -11.29 7.64 -16.38
N PRO A 100 -12.54 7.12 -16.38
CA PRO A 100 -13.28 6.89 -15.13
C PRO A 100 -12.54 6.01 -14.12
N ILE A 101 -11.66 5.09 -14.57
CA ILE A 101 -10.82 4.26 -13.70
C ILE A 101 -9.83 5.08 -12.86
N ALA A 102 -9.40 6.25 -13.32
CA ALA A 102 -8.42 7.10 -12.62
C ALA A 102 -9.00 7.69 -11.32
N ASP A 103 -10.33 7.80 -11.21
CA ASP A 103 -11.02 8.27 -10.01
C ASP A 103 -11.20 7.19 -8.93
N HIS A 104 -10.79 5.95 -9.23
CA HIS A 104 -10.91 4.83 -8.31
C HIS A 104 -9.87 4.94 -7.17
N PRO A 105 -10.25 4.72 -5.89
CA PRO A 105 -9.36 4.97 -4.74
C PRO A 105 -8.06 4.16 -4.78
N ASN A 106 -8.09 2.93 -5.29
CA ASN A 106 -6.92 2.06 -5.39
C ASN A 106 -6.32 2.04 -6.81
N TYR A 107 -6.62 3.05 -7.63
CA TYR A 107 -6.23 3.08 -9.03
C TYR A 107 -4.72 2.88 -9.23
N ARG A 108 -3.91 3.73 -8.57
CA ARG A 108 -2.45 3.71 -8.72
C ARG A 108 -1.86 2.39 -8.25
N ASP A 109 -2.25 1.91 -7.09
CA ASP A 109 -1.73 0.67 -6.50
C ASP A 109 -2.12 -0.55 -7.34
N ALA A 110 -3.37 -0.59 -7.82
CA ALA A 110 -3.82 -1.64 -8.71
C ALA A 110 -3.03 -1.67 -10.03
N VAL A 111 -2.71 -0.52 -10.61
CA VAL A 111 -1.86 -0.46 -11.82
C VAL A 111 -0.45 -0.99 -11.51
N ILE A 112 0.16 -0.54 -10.41
CA ILE A 112 1.50 -0.94 -10.00
C ILE A 112 1.59 -2.45 -9.78
N CYS A 113 0.57 -3.05 -9.16
CA CYS A 113 0.54 -4.48 -8.89
C CYS A 113 0.21 -5.32 -10.13
N ASN A 114 -0.55 -4.79 -11.08
CA ASN A 114 -0.80 -5.46 -12.36
C ASN A 114 0.31 -5.25 -13.40
N SER A 115 1.30 -4.40 -13.14
CA SER A 115 2.44 -4.18 -14.04
C SER A 115 3.76 -4.00 -13.28
N SER A 116 4.51 -5.09 -13.19
CA SER A 116 5.81 -5.11 -12.50
C SER A 116 6.92 -4.33 -13.24
N THR A 117 6.78 -4.13 -14.55
CA THR A 117 7.78 -3.46 -15.40
C THR A 117 7.56 -1.96 -15.56
N LEU A 118 6.40 -1.45 -15.13
CA LEU A 118 5.99 -0.07 -15.38
C LEU A 118 6.86 0.93 -14.62
N GLU A 119 7.59 1.79 -15.31
CA GLU A 119 8.50 2.78 -14.72
C GLU A 119 7.78 4.11 -14.44
N LYS A 120 6.76 4.45 -15.24
CA LYS A 120 6.06 5.73 -15.16
C LYS A 120 4.56 5.56 -15.41
N LEU A 121 3.75 6.12 -14.51
CA LEU A 121 2.30 6.19 -14.62
C LEU A 121 1.83 7.64 -14.54
N ASP A 122 1.10 8.10 -15.55
CA ASP A 122 0.45 9.43 -15.56
C ASP A 122 1.43 10.57 -15.28
N ASP A 123 2.58 10.51 -15.93
CA ASP A 123 3.72 11.42 -15.76
C ASP A 123 4.45 11.33 -14.40
N VAL A 124 4.02 10.42 -13.50
CA VAL A 124 4.66 10.19 -12.20
C VAL A 124 5.50 8.92 -12.22
N VAL A 125 6.78 9.04 -11.84
CA VAL A 125 7.70 7.90 -11.72
C VAL A 125 7.23 6.95 -10.62
N ILE A 126 7.34 5.65 -10.86
CA ILE A 126 7.05 4.61 -9.87
C ILE A 126 8.36 4.23 -9.18
N SER A 127 8.49 4.58 -7.91
CA SER A 127 9.62 4.22 -7.08
C SER A 127 9.48 2.79 -6.54
N GLN A 128 10.59 2.23 -6.03
CA GLN A 128 10.54 0.95 -5.32
C GLN A 128 9.69 1.01 -4.06
N GLN A 129 9.62 2.18 -3.41
CA GLN A 129 8.75 2.41 -2.26
C GLN A 129 7.26 2.34 -2.65
N ASP A 130 6.88 2.92 -3.80
CA ASP A 130 5.51 2.83 -4.31
C ASP A 130 5.10 1.37 -4.55
N ARG A 131 6.02 0.56 -5.06
CA ARG A 131 5.78 -0.88 -5.25
C ARG A 131 5.59 -1.61 -3.92
N ALA A 132 6.44 -1.32 -2.93
CA ALA A 132 6.31 -1.91 -1.60
C ALA A 132 4.98 -1.51 -0.95
N ASN A 133 4.59 -0.23 -1.06
CA ASN A 133 3.33 0.28 -0.53
C ASN A 133 2.12 -0.37 -1.21
N ALA A 134 2.11 -0.44 -2.55
CA ALA A 134 1.02 -1.05 -3.30
C ALA A 134 0.85 -2.55 -2.97
N GLN A 135 1.96 -3.28 -2.83
CA GLN A 135 1.96 -4.69 -2.41
C GLN A 135 1.43 -4.86 -0.98
N GLN A 136 1.88 -4.01 -0.06
CA GLN A 136 1.38 -4.00 1.31
C GLN A 136 -0.11 -3.69 1.33
N GLN A 137 -0.58 -2.66 0.64
CA GLN A 137 -1.98 -2.27 0.63
C GLN A 137 -2.92 -3.32 0.01
N LEU A 138 -2.46 -4.15 -0.93
CA LEU A 138 -3.23 -5.30 -1.41
C LEU A 138 -3.18 -6.50 -0.46
N GLN A 139 -2.06 -6.70 0.26
CA GLN A 139 -1.94 -7.71 1.31
C GLN A 139 -2.79 -7.36 2.54
N TYR A 140 -2.81 -6.07 2.90
CA TYR A 140 -3.73 -5.45 3.85
C TYR A 140 -5.08 -5.10 3.20
N GLY A 141 -5.34 -5.48 1.96
CA GLY A 141 -6.62 -5.29 1.26
C GLY A 141 -7.74 -6.23 1.73
N ILE A 142 -7.41 -7.20 2.59
CA ILE A 142 -8.38 -7.95 3.43
C ILE A 142 -8.56 -7.24 4.80
N SER A 143 -7.75 -6.22 5.09
CA SER A 143 -7.67 -5.55 6.38
C SER A 143 -7.36 -4.05 6.21
N GLN A 144 -8.38 -3.31 5.76
CA GLN A 144 -8.59 -1.86 5.87
C GLN A 144 -8.37 -1.00 4.62
N SER A 145 -9.47 -0.47 4.10
CA SER A 145 -9.53 0.67 3.19
C SER A 145 -9.46 1.99 3.98
N PRO A 146 -8.58 2.96 3.62
CA PRO A 146 -8.64 4.33 4.14
C PRO A 146 -9.86 5.11 3.61
N PRO A 147 -10.29 6.18 4.30
CA PRO A 147 -11.64 6.72 4.22
C PRO A 147 -11.80 7.64 3.01
N THR A 148 -12.22 7.11 1.87
CA THR A 148 -12.50 7.95 0.68
C THR A 148 -13.95 7.86 0.20
N LYS A 149 -14.82 7.14 0.92
CA LYS A 149 -16.27 7.16 0.66
C LYS A 149 -17.01 8.25 1.43
N ILE A 150 -16.50 8.69 2.59
CA ILE A 150 -17.20 9.66 3.44
C ILE A 150 -17.16 11.07 2.84
N GLN A 151 -16.02 11.50 2.26
CA GLN A 151 -15.89 12.84 1.67
C GLN A 151 -16.75 13.04 0.41
N LYS A 152 -16.81 12.05 -0.49
CA LYS A 152 -17.68 12.12 -1.69
C LYS A 152 -19.17 12.12 -1.33
N VAL A 153 -19.56 11.40 -0.27
CA VAL A 153 -20.95 11.40 0.22
C VAL A 153 -21.27 12.67 1.00
N GLU A 154 -20.34 13.24 1.75
CA GLU A 154 -20.50 14.55 2.42
C GLU A 154 -20.60 15.71 1.40
N GLU A 155 -19.86 15.67 0.30
CA GLU A 155 -19.94 16.65 -0.79
C GLU A 155 -21.25 16.51 -1.60
N GLU A 156 -21.70 15.29 -1.92
CA GLU A 156 -23.02 15.06 -2.55
C GLU A 156 -24.18 15.41 -1.62
N MET A 157 -24.06 15.20 -0.31
CA MET A 157 -25.04 15.64 0.69
C MET A 157 -25.05 17.16 0.85
N ALA A 158 -23.89 17.85 0.79
CA ALA A 158 -23.83 19.30 0.85
C ALA A 158 -24.53 19.97 -0.34
N GLN A 159 -24.52 19.34 -1.52
CA GLN A 159 -25.22 19.80 -2.71
C GLN A 159 -26.76 19.59 -2.64
N TYR A 160 -27.22 18.59 -1.87
CA TYR A 160 -28.65 18.36 -1.58
C TYR A 160 -29.20 19.19 -0.41
N VAL A 161 -28.36 19.63 0.53
CA VAL A 161 -28.75 20.46 1.69
C VAL A 161 -29.15 21.88 1.30
N GLU A 162 -28.78 22.39 0.12
CA GLU A 162 -29.32 23.66 -0.40
C GLU A 162 -30.81 23.60 -0.77
N VAL A 163 -31.39 22.40 -0.94
CA VAL A 163 -32.78 22.23 -1.39
C VAL A 163 -33.75 22.06 -0.22
N ILE A 164 -33.28 21.77 1.00
CA ILE A 164 -34.14 21.62 2.19
C ILE A 164 -33.45 22.25 3.41
N LYS A 165 -33.55 23.58 3.57
CA LYS A 165 -33.46 24.21 4.90
C LYS A 165 -34.89 24.42 5.43
N PRO A 166 -35.31 23.73 6.50
CA PRO A 166 -36.38 24.25 7.34
C PRO A 166 -35.87 25.52 8.02
N ASN A 167 -36.69 26.57 8.03
CA ASN A 167 -36.46 27.82 8.78
C ASN A 167 -35.89 27.52 10.17
N GLN A 168 -34.59 27.77 10.38
CA GLN A 168 -34.09 28.13 11.70
C GLN A 168 -33.98 29.65 11.73
N TYR A 169 -35.00 30.25 12.35
CA TYR A 169 -34.90 31.59 12.90
C TYR A 169 -33.69 31.65 13.83
N SER A 170 -32.75 32.56 13.54
CA SER A 170 -32.01 33.27 14.57
C SER A 170 -31.90 34.74 14.16
N PRO A 171 -32.31 35.69 15.03
CA PRO A 171 -32.40 37.11 14.70
C PRO A 171 -31.05 37.83 14.85
N ASN A 172 -30.95 38.98 14.17
CA ASN A 172 -29.86 39.99 14.17
C ASN A 172 -28.59 39.59 13.40
N ASN A 173 -28.00 40.42 12.53
CA ASN A 173 -28.06 41.88 12.38
C ASN A 173 -27.56 42.29 10.98
N GLY A 174 -28.16 43.33 10.37
CA GLY A 174 -27.44 44.27 9.51
C GLY A 174 -27.53 44.14 7.98
N GLY A 175 -28.57 44.77 7.40
CA GLY A 175 -28.40 45.73 6.30
C GLY A 175 -28.24 45.22 4.86
N GLY A 176 -29.24 45.53 4.01
CA GLY A 176 -29.06 45.56 2.56
C GLY A 176 -30.32 45.27 1.75
N ARG A 177 -31.17 46.29 1.57
CA ARG A 177 -32.27 46.29 0.60
C ARG A 177 -31.74 45.96 -0.80
N TYR A 178 -32.31 44.96 -1.49
CA TYR A 178 -32.65 44.90 -2.94
C TYR A 178 -32.81 43.43 -3.40
N SER A 179 -33.99 42.80 -3.24
CA SER A 179 -34.39 41.60 -4.05
C SER A 179 -35.84 41.07 -3.85
N ASN A 180 -36.76 41.77 -3.18
CA ASN A 180 -38.06 41.19 -2.78
C ASN A 180 -39.08 40.90 -3.91
N GLN A 181 -38.79 41.20 -5.18
CA GLN A 181 -39.72 40.92 -6.30
C GLN A 181 -39.43 39.60 -7.05
N ARG A 182 -38.18 39.08 -7.03
CA ARG A 182 -37.86 37.78 -7.65
C ARG A 182 -38.20 36.59 -6.76
N GLU A 183 -38.11 36.76 -5.43
CA GLU A 183 -38.45 35.70 -4.47
C GLU A 183 -39.95 35.40 -4.42
N GLN A 184 -40.82 36.39 -4.60
CA GLN A 184 -42.28 36.17 -4.61
C GLN A 184 -42.73 35.35 -5.84
N GLN A 185 -42.16 35.61 -7.02
CA GLN A 185 -42.47 34.82 -8.22
C GLN A 185 -41.92 33.39 -8.14
N THR A 186 -40.73 33.21 -7.54
CA THR A 186 -40.12 31.88 -7.36
C THR A 186 -40.86 31.05 -6.30
N ASN A 187 -41.35 31.68 -5.24
CA ASN A 187 -42.16 31.00 -4.21
C ASN A 187 -43.57 30.65 -4.69
N GLN A 188 -44.20 31.48 -5.52
CA GLN A 188 -45.50 31.12 -6.14
C GLN A 188 -45.34 29.95 -7.12
N GLN A 189 -44.26 29.92 -7.92
CA GLN A 189 -43.96 28.77 -8.79
C GLN A 189 -43.63 27.49 -8.00
N ARG A 190 -42.88 27.58 -6.89
CA ARG A 190 -42.59 26.42 -6.01
C ARG A 190 -43.83 25.90 -5.28
N GLN A 191 -44.74 26.77 -4.83
CA GLN A 191 -46.01 26.34 -4.22
C GLN A 191 -46.93 25.64 -5.22
N SER A 192 -46.94 26.06 -6.49
CA SER A 192 -47.70 25.35 -7.53
C SER A 192 -47.08 23.99 -7.91
N LEU A 193 -45.76 23.82 -7.80
CA LEU A 193 -45.07 22.56 -8.08
C LEU A 193 -45.19 21.53 -6.94
N GLN A 194 -45.31 21.98 -5.69
CA GLN A 194 -45.54 21.09 -4.54
C GLN A 194 -46.96 20.49 -4.48
N GLN A 195 -47.94 21.11 -5.14
CA GLN A 195 -49.32 20.59 -5.19
C GLN A 195 -49.53 19.50 -6.25
N MET A 196 -48.51 19.16 -7.05
CA MET A 196 -48.63 18.17 -8.13
C MET A 196 -47.88 16.84 -7.90
N GLN A 197 -47.23 16.62 -6.75
CA GLN A 197 -46.66 15.30 -6.45
C GLN A 197 -47.56 14.48 -5.53
N PRO A 198 -47.91 13.23 -5.90
CA PRO A 198 -48.76 12.39 -5.06
C PRO A 198 -48.06 12.09 -3.74
N PHE A 199 -48.78 12.24 -2.62
CA PHE A 199 -48.30 12.05 -1.23
C PHE A 199 -47.49 10.76 -1.02
N HIS A 200 -47.81 9.70 -1.77
CA HIS A 200 -47.09 8.43 -1.77
C HIS A 200 -45.62 8.55 -2.26
N GLN A 201 -45.35 9.40 -3.25
CA GLN A 201 -44.02 9.57 -3.82
C GLN A 201 -43.09 10.35 -2.87
N GLN A 202 -43.66 11.28 -2.10
CA GLN A 202 -42.93 12.03 -1.07
C GLN A 202 -42.56 11.15 0.14
N GLN A 203 -43.46 10.24 0.53
CA GLN A 203 -43.21 9.28 1.61
C GLN A 203 -42.13 8.24 1.23
N GLN A 204 -42.14 7.78 -0.03
CA GLN A 204 -41.09 6.89 -0.56
C GLN A 204 -39.71 7.55 -0.57
N GLN A 205 -39.63 8.84 -0.95
CA GLN A 205 -38.37 9.59 -0.91
C GLN A 205 -37.83 9.78 0.51
N GLN A 206 -38.71 10.05 1.50
CA GLN A 206 -38.29 10.13 2.90
C GLN A 206 -37.77 8.79 3.45
N GLN A 207 -38.42 7.68 3.10
CA GLN A 207 -37.96 6.35 3.49
C GLN A 207 -36.61 5.99 2.86
N PHE A 208 -36.41 6.32 1.58
CA PHE A 208 -35.14 6.12 0.90
C PHE A 208 -34.00 6.90 1.59
N TYR A 209 -34.26 8.16 1.94
CA TYR A 209 -33.29 8.99 2.65
C TYR A 209 -32.95 8.45 4.05
N GLN A 210 -33.94 7.98 4.81
CA GLN A 210 -33.72 7.35 6.11
C GLN A 210 -32.91 6.05 6.00
N GLN A 211 -33.19 5.21 4.99
CA GLN A 211 -32.42 4.00 4.74
C GLN A 211 -30.96 4.31 4.41
N GLN A 212 -30.73 5.35 3.61
CA GLN A 212 -29.38 5.80 3.26
C GLN A 212 -28.61 6.30 4.50
N GLN A 213 -29.27 7.06 5.39
CA GLN A 213 -28.64 7.49 6.65
C GLN A 213 -28.31 6.32 7.59
N GLN A 214 -29.19 5.32 7.71
CA GLN A 214 -28.90 4.12 8.48
C GLN A 214 -27.74 3.31 7.88
N GLN A 215 -27.60 3.28 6.56
CA GLN A 215 -26.48 2.62 5.90
C GLN A 215 -25.16 3.34 6.19
N LEU A 216 -25.13 4.66 6.08
CA LEU A 216 -23.99 5.49 6.47
C LEU A 216 -23.58 5.31 7.94
N GLN A 217 -24.56 5.18 8.83
CA GLN A 217 -24.29 4.95 10.25
C GLN A 217 -23.68 3.57 10.49
N ARG A 218 -24.22 2.53 9.84
CA ARG A 218 -23.63 1.18 9.89
C ARG A 218 -22.22 1.14 9.31
N GLU A 219 -21.96 1.86 8.23
CA GLU A 219 -20.62 1.96 7.66
C GLU A 219 -19.64 2.68 8.61
N ARG A 220 -20.08 3.75 9.29
CA ARG A 220 -19.26 4.43 10.32
C ARG A 220 -18.97 3.52 11.52
N GLU A 221 -19.97 2.78 11.98
CA GLU A 221 -19.79 1.82 13.08
C GLU A 221 -18.84 0.69 12.70
N GLN A 222 -18.97 0.15 11.49
CA GLN A 222 -18.04 -0.84 10.95
C GLN A 222 -16.62 -0.30 10.85
N GLN A 223 -16.44 0.94 10.37
CA GLN A 223 -15.13 1.58 10.32
C GLN A 223 -14.53 1.79 11.72
N GLN A 224 -15.34 2.21 12.70
CA GLN A 224 -14.87 2.33 14.09
C GLN A 224 -14.44 0.98 14.67
N GLN A 225 -15.24 -0.07 14.47
CA GLN A 225 -14.89 -1.42 14.90
C GLN A 225 -13.61 -1.92 14.21
N GLN A 226 -13.47 -1.65 12.91
CA GLN A 226 -12.24 -1.96 12.19
C GLN A 226 -11.04 -1.23 12.81
N GLN A 227 -11.13 0.09 13.00
CA GLN A 227 -10.06 0.89 13.58
C GLN A 227 -9.67 0.38 14.97
N GLN A 228 -10.66 0.05 15.80
CA GLN A 228 -10.43 -0.49 17.13
C GLN A 228 -9.72 -1.86 17.08
N TYR A 229 -10.10 -2.72 16.12
CA TYR A 229 -9.44 -4.00 15.90
C TYR A 229 -7.98 -3.85 15.48
N LEU A 230 -7.68 -2.95 14.53
CA LEU A 230 -6.29 -2.67 14.14
C LEU A 230 -5.46 -2.11 15.30
N GLN A 231 -6.03 -1.17 16.06
CA GLN A 231 -5.36 -0.60 17.21
C GLN A 231 -5.01 -1.69 18.22
N GLN A 232 -5.92 -2.64 18.44
CA GLN A 232 -5.68 -3.78 19.32
C GLN A 232 -4.57 -4.71 18.79
N GLN A 233 -4.50 -4.95 17.47
CA GLN A 233 -3.39 -5.69 16.87
C GLN A 233 -2.04 -4.99 17.03
N GLN A 234 -1.97 -3.67 16.83
CA GLN A 234 -0.74 -2.90 17.03
C GLN A 234 -0.26 -2.97 18.48
N ILE A 235 -1.17 -2.85 19.44
CA ILE A 235 -0.86 -3.00 20.88
C ILE A 235 -0.31 -4.40 21.16
N GLN A 236 -0.92 -5.46 20.62
CA GLN A 236 -0.42 -6.83 20.80
C GLN A 236 1.00 -7.00 20.23
N GLN A 237 1.28 -6.44 19.05
CA GLN A 237 2.63 -6.49 18.47
C GLN A 237 3.66 -5.77 19.34
N GLN A 238 3.32 -4.59 19.88
CA GLN A 238 4.21 -3.86 20.79
C GLN A 238 4.50 -4.66 22.07
N ILE A 239 3.47 -5.28 22.66
CA ILE A 239 3.64 -6.15 23.84
C ILE A 239 4.57 -7.32 23.52
N GLN A 240 4.39 -7.96 22.37
CA GLN A 240 5.22 -9.09 21.95
C GLN A 240 6.69 -8.68 21.74
N GLN A 241 6.93 -7.51 21.13
CA GLN A 241 8.28 -6.96 20.96
C GLN A 241 8.94 -6.61 22.30
N GLN A 242 8.19 -6.03 23.24
CA GLN A 242 8.68 -5.77 24.60
C GLN A 242 9.06 -7.06 25.33
N GLN A 243 8.22 -8.10 25.24
CA GLN A 243 8.52 -9.40 25.85
C GLN A 243 9.78 -10.03 25.26
N GLN A 244 9.94 -10.03 23.93
CA GLN A 244 11.16 -10.51 23.28
C GLN A 244 12.39 -9.74 23.71
N SER A 245 12.29 -8.41 23.82
CA SER A 245 13.38 -7.55 24.27
C SER A 245 13.79 -7.84 25.71
N GLN A 246 12.81 -8.07 26.60
CA GLN A 246 13.08 -8.48 27.99
C GLN A 246 13.75 -9.86 28.06
N LEU A 247 13.26 -10.84 27.31
CA LEU A 247 13.85 -12.18 27.21
C LEU A 247 15.31 -12.12 26.73
N PHE A 248 15.59 -11.32 25.71
CA PHE A 248 16.94 -11.12 25.21
C PHE A 248 17.87 -10.51 26.27
N LEU A 249 17.42 -9.46 26.97
CA LEU A 249 18.19 -8.82 28.02
C LEU A 249 18.47 -9.79 29.19
N GLN A 250 17.48 -10.61 29.56
CA GLN A 250 17.62 -11.62 30.60
C GLN A 250 18.67 -12.68 30.23
N GLN A 251 18.65 -13.18 28.99
CA GLN A 251 19.68 -14.12 28.50
C GLN A 251 21.07 -13.49 28.54
N GLN A 252 21.20 -12.22 28.13
CA GLN A 252 22.49 -11.53 28.15
C GLN A 252 23.05 -11.40 29.57
N GLN A 253 22.21 -11.04 30.54
CA GLN A 253 22.61 -10.98 31.94
C GLN A 253 23.04 -12.35 32.48
N GLN A 254 22.31 -13.41 32.12
CA GLN A 254 22.62 -14.77 32.54
C GLN A 254 23.98 -15.22 31.97
N GLN A 255 24.28 -14.92 30.71
CA GLN A 255 25.60 -15.19 30.11
C GLN A 255 26.72 -14.43 30.82
N GLN A 256 26.52 -13.16 31.17
CA GLN A 256 27.51 -12.40 31.93
C GLN A 256 27.75 -12.97 33.33
N GLN A 257 26.70 -13.46 34.00
CA GLN A 257 26.85 -14.13 35.30
C GLN A 257 27.65 -15.42 35.19
N ILE A 258 27.38 -16.24 34.17
CA ILE A 258 28.14 -17.47 33.89
C ILE A 258 29.62 -17.13 33.65
N GLN A 259 29.91 -16.14 32.79
CA GLN A 259 31.29 -15.71 32.53
C GLN A 259 31.99 -15.25 33.80
N ARG A 260 31.31 -14.47 34.66
CA ARG A 260 31.89 -14.03 35.95
C ARG A 260 32.17 -15.20 36.90
N GLN A 261 31.34 -16.24 36.90
CA GLN A 261 31.56 -17.43 37.74
C GLN A 261 32.72 -18.28 37.23
N VAL A 262 32.84 -18.46 35.91
CA VAL A 262 33.98 -19.16 35.28
C VAL A 262 35.28 -18.46 35.63
N VAL A 263 35.34 -17.14 35.44
CA VAL A 263 36.52 -16.33 35.75
C VAL A 263 36.87 -16.40 37.25
N LYS A 264 35.88 -16.35 38.15
CA LYS A 264 36.13 -16.51 39.60
C LYS A 264 36.65 -17.89 39.98
N SER A 265 36.18 -18.95 39.32
CA SER A 265 36.69 -20.31 39.53
C SER A 265 38.16 -20.43 39.12
N GLU A 266 38.50 -19.86 37.97
CA GLU A 266 39.85 -19.89 37.41
C GLU A 266 40.85 -19.15 38.31
N TYR A 267 40.49 -17.95 38.80
CA TYR A 267 41.31 -17.22 39.76
C TYR A 267 41.41 -17.91 41.13
N ALA A 268 40.35 -18.59 41.60
CA ALA A 268 40.39 -19.30 42.87
C ALA A 268 41.32 -20.53 42.82
N ASP A 269 41.37 -21.22 41.69
CA ASP A 269 42.29 -22.33 41.47
C ASP A 269 43.75 -21.84 41.35
N GLU A 270 44.00 -20.72 40.67
CA GLU A 270 45.34 -20.10 40.62
C GLU A 270 45.82 -19.63 42.00
N GLU A 271 44.96 -18.97 42.78
CA GLU A 271 45.29 -18.49 44.12
C GLU A 271 45.57 -19.65 45.09
N ARG A 272 44.77 -20.73 45.02
CA ARG A 272 45.00 -21.95 45.80
C ARG A 272 46.34 -22.60 45.43
N ASN A 273 46.65 -22.71 44.14
CA ASN A 273 47.90 -23.30 43.67
C ASN A 273 49.12 -22.47 44.09
N SER A 274 49.03 -21.14 44.03
CA SER A 274 50.06 -20.22 44.50
C SER A 274 50.30 -20.36 46.02
N ASN A 275 49.23 -20.44 46.81
CA ASN A 275 49.32 -20.62 48.26
C ASN A 275 49.97 -21.97 48.64
N ILE A 276 49.62 -23.05 47.92
CA ILE A 276 50.23 -24.37 48.10
C ILE A 276 51.73 -24.31 47.75
N LEU A 277 52.10 -23.68 46.64
CA LEU A 277 53.49 -23.54 46.22
C LEU A 277 54.32 -22.77 47.27
N CYS A 278 53.80 -21.67 47.79
CA CYS A 278 54.45 -20.89 48.85
C CYS A 278 54.64 -21.69 50.14
N ALA A 279 53.66 -22.51 50.53
CA ALA A 279 53.77 -23.38 51.70
C ALA A 279 54.86 -24.45 51.49
N ILE A 280 54.89 -25.09 50.31
CA ILE A 280 55.92 -26.08 49.95
C ILE A 280 57.32 -25.42 49.98
N LEU A 281 57.48 -24.25 49.36
CA LEU A 281 58.76 -23.53 49.35
C LEU A 281 59.22 -23.10 50.75
N SER A 282 58.28 -22.80 51.66
CA SER A 282 58.62 -22.45 53.03
C SER A 282 59.08 -23.67 53.82
N LEU A 283 58.43 -24.83 53.64
CA LEU A 283 58.84 -26.08 54.26
C LEU A 283 60.20 -26.57 53.74
N LEU A 284 60.46 -26.43 52.43
CA LEU A 284 61.74 -26.80 51.81
C LEU A 284 62.93 -26.03 52.40
N LYS A 285 62.73 -24.78 52.85
CA LYS A 285 63.79 -23.95 53.44
C LYS A 285 64.28 -24.46 54.81
N GLU A 286 63.44 -25.19 55.53
CA GLU A 286 63.74 -25.70 56.88
C GLU A 286 64.34 -27.12 56.86
N LEU A 287 64.49 -27.74 55.68
CA LEU A 287 65.03 -29.08 55.53
C LEU A 287 66.55 -29.07 55.36
N ASP A 288 67.20 -30.10 55.91
CA ASP A 288 68.63 -30.35 55.71
C ASP A 288 68.90 -31.04 54.37
N LYS A 289 70.16 -30.95 53.91
CA LYS A 289 70.57 -31.39 52.57
C LYS A 289 70.21 -32.86 52.24
N PRO A 290 70.40 -33.84 53.15
CA PRO A 290 70.02 -35.23 52.86
C PRO A 290 68.51 -35.40 52.64
N THR A 291 67.68 -34.68 53.40
CA THR A 291 66.22 -34.77 53.28
C THR A 291 65.72 -34.09 52.00
N LEU A 292 66.38 -33.00 51.58
CA LEU A 292 66.11 -32.34 50.29
C LEU A 292 66.37 -33.26 49.09
N GLU A 293 67.42 -34.06 49.12
CA GLU A 293 67.74 -35.01 48.04
C GLU A 293 66.67 -36.12 47.91
N VAL A 294 66.09 -36.58 49.03
CA VAL A 294 64.97 -37.53 49.03
C VAL A 294 63.71 -36.90 48.44
N VAL A 295 63.36 -35.68 48.87
CA VAL A 295 62.19 -34.95 48.34
C VAL A 295 62.33 -34.69 46.83
N GLN A 296 63.54 -34.34 46.38
CA GLN A 296 63.80 -34.13 44.95
C GLN A 296 63.57 -35.39 44.12
N ARG A 297 64.03 -36.56 44.61
CA ARG A 297 63.80 -37.84 43.93
C ARG A 297 62.32 -38.17 43.85
N GLU A 298 61.58 -38.02 44.95
CA GLU A 298 60.15 -38.35 44.99
C GLU A 298 59.29 -37.44 44.09
N VAL A 299 59.66 -36.16 43.98
CA VAL A 299 59.03 -35.22 43.04
C VAL A 299 59.33 -35.61 41.60
N TYR A 300 60.57 -36.03 41.30
CA TYR A 300 60.97 -36.46 39.97
C TYR A 300 60.21 -37.72 39.52
N ASP A 301 60.08 -38.71 40.41
CA ASP A 301 59.35 -39.95 40.14
C ASP A 301 57.85 -39.69 39.93
N LYS A 302 57.25 -38.78 40.71
CA LYS A 302 55.87 -38.34 40.47
C LYS A 302 55.69 -37.61 39.15
N LEU A 303 56.64 -36.76 38.74
CA LEU A 303 56.54 -36.04 37.47
C LEU A 303 56.64 -36.98 36.27
N GLN A 304 57.41 -38.06 36.36
CA GLN A 304 57.47 -39.11 35.33
C GLN A 304 56.13 -39.86 35.19
N GLN A 305 55.44 -40.14 36.30
CA GLN A 305 54.10 -40.77 36.29
C GLN A 305 53.00 -39.90 35.64
N TYR A 306 53.20 -38.58 35.51
CA TYR A 306 52.26 -37.69 34.82
C TYR A 306 52.54 -37.55 33.31
N GLN A 307 53.66 -38.11 32.82
CA GLN A 307 54.07 -38.03 31.40
C GLN A 307 53.78 -39.32 30.61
N GLU A 308 53.33 -40.39 31.26
CA GLU A 308 52.76 -41.61 30.65
C GLU A 308 51.22 -41.53 30.54
#